data_AF-A0A2E4W8E3-F1
#
_entry.id   AF-A0A2E4W8E3-F1
#
_cell.length_a   1.000
_cell.length_b   1.000
_cell.length_c   1.000
_cell.angle_alpha   90.00
_cell.angle_beta   90.00
_cell.angle_gamma   90.00
#
_symmetry.space_group_name_H-M   'P 1'
#
loop_
_entity.id
_entity.type
_entity.pdbx_description
1 polymer ?
#
loop_
_entity_poly.entity_id
_entity_poly.type
_entity_poly.pdbx_seq_one_letter_code
_entity_poly.pdbx_strand_id
1 'polypeptide(L)'
;MATKGICVPINNFDDLDNELNEVLIRVFCAMMKIDARVALIDIEQWAELYEDLTSKTKTKKFVNEVKDTFGMAMPDDRIIWLNPRLCKREYNVLVTTIIHELLHIKYPSAKEDKILDLERKVSGRYDYKRVDKKNQGLKRCQRALRQ
;
A
#
# COMPACT_ATOMS: atom_id res chain seq x y z
N MET A 1 34.43 2.80 14.39
CA MET A 1 33.95 3.94 13.57
C MET A 1 32.54 3.60 13.12
N ALA A 2 31.53 4.30 13.62
CA ALA A 2 30.14 4.08 13.20
C ALA A 2 29.98 4.61 11.77
N THR A 3 29.60 3.75 10.83
CA THR A 3 29.15 4.16 9.51
C THR A 3 27.90 5.00 9.69
N LYS A 4 28.04 6.33 9.52
CA LYS A 4 26.89 7.23 9.38
C LYS A 4 26.08 6.70 8.20
N GLY A 5 24.95 6.06 8.48
CA GLY A 5 24.00 5.65 7.45
C GLY A 5 23.69 6.87 6.59
N ILE A 6 23.95 6.77 5.29
CA ILE A 6 23.61 7.81 4.33
C ILE A 6 22.10 8.04 4.46
N CYS A 7 21.73 9.19 5.01
CA CYS A 7 20.34 9.63 5.01
C CYS A 7 20.04 10.02 3.56
N VAL A 8 19.56 9.07 2.78
CA VAL A 8 19.06 9.34 1.42
C VAL A 8 17.90 10.31 1.59
N PRO A 9 17.95 11.52 1.00
CA PRO A 9 16.86 12.47 1.09
C PRO A 9 15.57 11.82 0.62
N ILE A 10 14.50 12.04 1.39
CA ILE A 10 13.14 11.61 1.05
C ILE A 10 12.72 12.47 -0.13
N ASN A 11 12.93 11.99 -1.35
CA ASN A 11 12.44 12.69 -2.52
C ASN A 11 10.97 12.31 -2.71
N ASN A 12 10.09 13.32 -2.69
CA ASN A 12 8.71 13.19 -3.15
C ASN A 12 8.68 12.60 -4.57
N PHE A 13 7.53 12.05 -4.98
CA PHE A 13 7.31 11.71 -6.39
C PHE A 13 7.53 12.96 -7.24
N ASP A 14 8.42 12.85 -8.22
CA ASP A 14 8.58 13.91 -9.21
C ASP A 14 7.47 13.81 -10.26
N ASP A 15 7.46 14.74 -11.21
CA ASP A 15 6.41 14.82 -12.23
C ASP A 15 6.32 13.53 -13.07
N LEU A 16 7.47 12.90 -13.36
CA LEU A 16 7.51 11.67 -14.15
C LEU A 16 7.00 10.48 -13.34
N ASP A 17 7.36 10.39 -12.07
CA ASP A 17 6.82 9.37 -11.18
C ASP A 17 5.31 9.52 -11.03
N ASN A 18 4.81 10.74 -10.88
CA ASN A 18 3.38 11.02 -10.75
C ASN A 18 2.63 10.62 -12.01
N GLU A 19 3.16 10.96 -13.20
CA GLU A 19 2.59 10.53 -14.47
C GLU A 19 2.53 9.00 -14.56
N LEU A 20 3.63 8.31 -14.21
CA LEU A 20 3.68 6.85 -14.18
C LEU A 20 2.64 6.27 -13.22
N ASN A 21 2.56 6.79 -12.00
CA ASN A 21 1.62 6.33 -10.99
C ASN A 21 0.18 6.51 -11.46
N GLU A 22 -0.16 7.66 -12.05
CA GLU A 22 -1.48 7.91 -12.62
C GLU A 22 -1.82 6.96 -13.78
N VAL A 23 -0.85 6.62 -14.62
CA VAL A 23 -1.03 5.63 -15.70
C VAL A 23 -1.28 4.24 -15.11
N LEU A 24 -0.48 3.83 -14.12
CA LEU A 24 -0.66 2.55 -13.42
C LEU A 24 -2.04 2.46 -12.76
N ILE A 25 -2.46 3.50 -12.05
CA ILE A 25 -3.80 3.59 -11.44
C ILE A 25 -4.88 3.40 -12.49
N ARG A 26 -4.81 4.10 -13.63
CA ARG A 26 -5.79 3.98 -14.72
C ARG A 26 -5.84 2.58 -15.31
N VAL A 27 -4.68 1.97 -15.58
CA VAL A 27 -4.58 0.60 -16.11
C VAL A 27 -5.19 -0.40 -15.12
N PHE A 28 -4.85 -0.30 -13.84
CA PHE A 28 -5.38 -1.22 -12.83
C PHE A 28 -6.87 -1.00 -12.56
N CYS A 29 -7.37 0.24 -12.60
CA CYS A 29 -8.81 0.50 -12.55
C CYS A 29 -9.53 -0.24 -13.69
N ALA A 30 -9.02 -0.16 -14.92
CA ALA A 30 -9.60 -0.87 -16.06
C ALA A 30 -9.55 -2.40 -15.89
N MET A 31 -8.40 -2.95 -15.50
CA MET A 31 -8.24 -4.39 -15.24
C MET A 31 -9.19 -4.88 -14.14
N MET A 32 -9.40 -4.06 -13.12
CA MET A 32 -10.23 -4.39 -11.96
C MET A 32 -11.70 -4.00 -12.14
N LYS A 33 -12.10 -3.44 -13.29
CA LYS A 33 -13.48 -2.96 -13.54
C LYS A 33 -13.94 -1.94 -12.48
N ILE A 34 -13.09 -0.95 -12.23
CA ILE A 34 -13.43 0.23 -11.45
C ILE A 34 -13.76 1.33 -12.47
N ASP A 35 -15.06 1.57 -12.68
CA ASP A 35 -15.55 2.49 -13.74
C ASP A 35 -15.35 3.98 -13.38
N ALA A 36 -14.82 4.26 -12.19
CA ALA A 36 -14.62 5.59 -11.68
C ALA A 36 -13.19 6.09 -11.87
N ARG A 37 -13.05 7.40 -12.09
CA ARG A 37 -11.74 8.06 -11.99
C ARG A 37 -11.29 8.06 -10.52
N VAL A 38 -10.08 7.55 -10.29
CA VAL A 38 -9.40 7.59 -8.99
C VAL A 38 -8.34 8.69 -9.07
N ALA A 39 -8.32 9.57 -8.07
CA ALA A 39 -7.32 10.64 -7.97
C ALA A 39 -6.13 10.18 -7.12
N LEU A 40 -4.93 10.50 -7.57
CA LEU A 40 -3.71 10.42 -6.76
C LEU A 40 -3.41 11.82 -6.24
N ILE A 41 -3.18 11.95 -4.94
CA ILE A 41 -2.84 13.24 -4.32
C ILE A 41 -1.53 13.14 -3.54
N ASP A 42 -0.90 14.29 -3.33
CA ASP A 42 0.31 14.39 -2.49
C ASP A 42 -0.02 14.42 -0.99
N ILE A 43 1.02 14.44 -0.17
CA ILE A 43 0.86 14.38 1.29
C ILE A 43 0.28 15.68 1.86
N GLU A 44 0.57 16.82 1.24
CA GLU A 44 0.02 18.12 1.62
C GLU A 44 -1.49 18.16 1.36
N GLN A 45 -1.92 17.79 0.16
CA GLN A 45 -3.32 17.64 -0.23
C GLN A 45 -4.05 16.62 0.65
N TRP A 46 -3.41 15.48 0.96
CA TRP A 46 -4.01 14.47 1.84
C TRP A 46 -4.19 15.01 3.26
N ALA A 47 -3.19 15.72 3.79
CA ALA A 47 -3.29 16.35 5.09
C ALA A 47 -4.42 17.39 5.12
N GLU A 48 -4.59 18.19 4.06
CA GLU A 48 -5.70 19.14 3.96
C GLU A 48 -7.07 18.46 4.04
N LEU A 49 -7.26 17.35 3.32
CA LEU A 49 -8.52 16.58 3.33
C LEU A 49 -8.80 15.88 4.66
N TYR A 50 -7.77 15.31 5.29
CA TYR A 50 -7.95 14.53 6.51
C TYR A 50 -8.21 15.42 7.73
N GLU A 51 -7.66 16.63 7.72
CA GLU A 51 -7.61 17.45 8.92
C GLU A 51 -8.51 18.69 8.87
N ASP A 52 -8.90 19.26 7.72
CA ASP A 52 -9.50 20.62 7.70
C ASP A 52 -8.54 21.65 8.37
N LEU A 53 -7.23 21.32 8.47
CA LEU A 53 -6.28 22.04 9.33
C LEU A 53 -5.41 23.03 8.56
N THR A 54 -5.72 24.30 8.81
CA THR A 54 -4.97 25.49 8.42
C THR A 54 -3.62 25.67 9.16
N SER A 55 -3.11 24.66 9.87
CA SER A 55 -2.00 24.79 10.84
C SER A 55 -0.79 23.91 10.52
N LYS A 56 0.35 24.55 10.17
CA LYS A 56 1.64 23.90 9.83
C LYS A 56 2.17 22.92 10.91
N THR A 57 1.80 23.12 12.17
CA THR A 57 2.24 22.26 13.29
C THR A 57 1.54 20.90 13.26
N LYS A 58 0.29 20.87 12.81
CA LYS A 58 -0.52 19.65 12.76
C LYS A 58 -0.17 18.78 11.55
N THR A 59 0.09 19.40 10.41
CA THR A 59 0.67 18.73 9.23
C THR A 59 1.95 17.95 9.57
N LYS A 60 2.87 18.54 10.35
CA LYS A 60 4.11 17.83 10.78
C LYS A 60 3.83 16.63 11.69
N LYS A 61 2.82 16.72 12.56
CA LYS A 61 2.43 15.62 13.43
C LYS A 61 1.81 14.50 12.59
N PHE A 62 0.91 14.84 11.67
CA PHE A 62 0.29 13.91 10.73
C PHE A 62 1.33 13.17 9.87
N VAL A 63 2.28 13.89 9.28
CA VAL A 63 3.38 13.29 8.49
C VAL A 63 4.19 12.27 9.31
N ASN A 64 4.38 12.51 10.62
CA ASN A 64 5.03 11.55 11.50
C ASN A 64 4.18 10.32 11.83
N GLU A 65 2.85 10.46 11.84
CA GLU A 65 1.91 9.36 12.08
C GLU A 65 1.81 8.43 10.86
N VAL A 66 1.84 8.98 9.64
CA VAL A 66 1.77 8.19 8.40
C VAL A 66 3.12 7.75 7.82
N LYS A 67 4.23 8.03 8.53
CA LYS A 67 5.60 7.78 8.04
C LYS A 67 5.88 6.31 7.67
N ASP A 68 5.22 5.38 8.35
CA ASP A 68 5.40 3.93 8.22
C ASP A 68 4.26 3.27 7.42
N THR A 69 3.34 4.07 6.87
CA THR A 69 2.22 3.63 6.06
C THR A 69 2.59 3.67 4.57
N PHE A 70 2.35 2.59 3.82
CA PHE A 70 2.72 2.50 2.40
C PHE A 70 1.80 3.34 1.50
N GLY A 71 0.51 3.36 1.81
CA GLY A 71 -0.50 4.10 1.08
C GLY A 71 -1.78 4.18 1.91
N MET A 72 -2.70 5.04 1.47
CA MET A 72 -4.02 5.18 2.07
C MET A 72 -5.05 5.46 0.97
N ALA A 73 -6.29 5.08 1.23
CA ALA A 73 -7.43 5.34 0.36
C ALA A 73 -8.57 6.02 1.12
N MET A 74 -9.26 6.96 0.45
CA MET A 74 -10.58 7.46 0.83
C MET A 74 -11.59 6.88 -0.17
N PRO A 75 -12.28 5.78 0.16
CA PRO A 75 -13.12 5.06 -0.79
C PRO A 75 -14.27 5.89 -1.37
N ASP A 76 -14.90 6.72 -0.55
CA ASP A 76 -16.06 7.51 -0.93
C ASP A 76 -15.69 8.61 -1.95
N ASP A 77 -14.57 9.29 -1.72
CA ASP A 77 -14.04 10.35 -2.59
C ASP A 77 -13.18 9.82 -3.75
N ARG A 78 -12.84 8.51 -3.70
CA ARG A 78 -12.02 7.82 -4.71
C ARG A 78 -10.63 8.44 -4.84
N ILE A 79 -10.07 8.76 -3.71
CA ILE A 79 -8.74 9.37 -3.58
C ILE A 79 -7.80 8.33 -2.99
N ILE A 80 -6.59 8.27 -3.52
CA ILE A 80 -5.51 7.52 -2.91
C ILE A 80 -4.29 8.42 -2.70
N TRP A 81 -3.52 8.10 -1.67
CA TRP A 81 -2.21 8.65 -1.43
C TRP A 81 -1.20 7.50 -1.34
N LEU A 82 0.00 7.73 -1.87
CA LEU A 82 1.10 6.77 -1.87
C LEU A 82 2.28 7.39 -1.14
N ASN A 83 2.94 6.63 -0.27
CA ASN A 83 4.11 7.10 0.45
C ASN A 83 5.35 7.02 -0.45
N PRO A 84 5.93 8.15 -0.91
CA PRO A 84 7.05 8.13 -1.84
C PRO A 84 8.28 7.43 -1.24
N ARG A 85 8.47 7.54 0.08
CA ARG A 85 9.63 6.96 0.78
C ARG A 85 9.64 5.43 0.72
N LEU A 86 8.47 4.81 0.74
CA LEU A 86 8.33 3.35 0.79
C LEU A 86 8.09 2.78 -0.61
N CYS A 87 7.25 3.44 -1.41
CA CYS A 87 6.86 2.95 -2.72
C CYS A 87 7.94 3.15 -3.80
N LYS A 88 8.75 4.21 -3.75
CA LYS A 88 9.85 4.41 -4.73
C LYS A 88 10.96 3.38 -4.64
N ARG A 89 11.06 2.63 -3.54
CA ARG A 89 12.17 1.70 -3.30
C ARG A 89 12.14 0.51 -4.23
N GLU A 90 10.95 0.00 -4.53
CA GLU A 90 10.76 -1.19 -5.35
C GLU A 90 9.44 -1.10 -6.13
N TYR A 91 9.49 -1.29 -7.46
CA TYR A 91 8.30 -1.28 -8.31
C TYR A 91 7.22 -2.28 -7.87
N ASN A 92 7.64 -3.44 -7.37
CA ASN A 92 6.69 -4.43 -6.86
C ASN A 92 5.92 -3.89 -5.65
N VAL A 93 6.59 -3.16 -4.75
CA VAL A 93 5.94 -2.51 -3.61
C VAL A 93 4.94 -1.49 -4.11
N LEU A 94 5.36 -0.57 -4.98
CA LEU A 94 4.49 0.43 -5.60
C LEU A 94 3.22 -0.19 -6.21
N VAL A 95 3.39 -1.19 -7.09
CA VAL A 95 2.27 -1.87 -7.77
C VAL A 95 1.35 -2.55 -6.77
N THR A 96 1.89 -3.29 -5.79
CA THR A 96 1.06 -3.96 -4.77
C THR A 96 0.31 -2.96 -3.90
N THR A 97 0.91 -1.83 -3.55
CA THR A 97 0.25 -0.76 -2.80
C THR A 97 -0.88 -0.14 -3.62
N ILE A 98 -0.65 0.21 -4.89
CA ILE A 98 -1.71 0.74 -5.75
C ILE A 98 -2.90 -0.24 -5.85
N ILE A 99 -2.62 -1.52 -6.09
CA ILE A 99 -3.68 -2.55 -6.16
C ILE A 99 -4.43 -2.64 -4.83
N HIS A 100 -3.72 -2.60 -3.70
CA HIS A 100 -4.30 -2.64 -2.37
C HIS A 100 -5.26 -1.47 -2.13
N GLU A 101 -4.82 -0.24 -2.37
CA GLU A 101 -5.66 0.95 -2.21
C GLU A 101 -6.88 0.94 -3.16
N LEU A 102 -6.70 0.49 -4.40
CA LEU A 102 -7.81 0.33 -5.36
C LEU A 102 -8.83 -0.73 -4.93
N LEU A 103 -8.42 -1.76 -4.19
CA LEU A 103 -9.36 -2.73 -3.62
C LEU A 103 -10.21 -2.10 -2.52
N HIS A 104 -9.67 -1.16 -1.74
CA HIS A 104 -10.47 -0.38 -0.79
C HIS A 104 -11.50 0.49 -1.51
N ILE A 105 -11.13 1.13 -2.63
CA ILE A 105 -12.08 1.88 -3.47
C ILE A 105 -13.18 0.96 -4.01
N LYS A 106 -12.81 -0.22 -4.50
CA LYS A 106 -13.76 -1.17 -5.10
C LYS A 106 -14.68 -1.85 -4.08
N TYR A 107 -14.18 -2.07 -2.87
CA TYR A 107 -14.89 -2.78 -1.81
C TYR A 107 -14.83 -1.98 -0.49
N PRO A 108 -15.50 -0.81 -0.40
CA PRO A 108 -15.37 0.12 0.72
C PRO A 108 -15.73 -0.50 2.08
N SER A 109 -16.68 -1.45 2.10
CA SER A 109 -17.11 -2.12 3.33
C SER A 109 -16.34 -3.40 3.65
N ALA A 110 -15.33 -3.77 2.85
CA ALA A 110 -14.55 -4.98 3.11
C ALA A 110 -13.55 -4.75 4.24
N LYS A 111 -13.42 -5.76 5.11
CA LYS A 111 -12.39 -5.78 6.15
C LYS A 111 -11.00 -6.00 5.53
N GLU A 112 -9.98 -5.50 6.22
CA GLU A 112 -8.56 -5.60 5.83
C GLU A 112 -8.13 -7.01 5.39
N ASP A 113 -8.49 -8.04 6.17
CA ASP A 113 -8.15 -9.43 5.84
C ASP A 113 -8.66 -9.87 4.46
N LYS A 114 -9.86 -9.41 4.08
CA LYS A 114 -10.45 -9.69 2.76
C LYS A 114 -9.73 -8.93 1.66
N ILE A 115 -9.32 -7.68 1.92
CA ILE A 115 -8.56 -6.87 0.98
C ILE A 115 -7.20 -7.53 0.70
N LEU A 116 -6.48 -7.96 1.74
CA LEU A 116 -5.21 -8.67 1.60
C LEU A 116 -5.36 -9.99 0.83
N ASP A 117 -6.43 -10.75 1.07
CA ASP A 117 -6.69 -11.97 0.33
C ASP A 117 -7.04 -11.73 -1.15
N LEU A 118 -7.67 -10.60 -1.47
CA LEU A 118 -7.94 -10.18 -2.83
C LEU A 118 -6.67 -9.67 -3.52
N GLU A 119 -5.89 -8.83 -2.84
CA GLU A 119 -4.60 -8.29 -3.32
C GLU A 119 -3.72 -9.44 -3.78
N ARG A 120 -3.55 -10.47 -2.95
CA ARG A 120 -2.77 -11.68 -3.29
C ARG A 120 -3.25 -12.39 -4.55
N LYS A 121 -4.57 -12.49 -4.75
CA LYS A 121 -5.13 -13.14 -5.94
C LYS A 121 -4.86 -12.33 -7.21
N VAL A 122 -4.84 -11.01 -7.09
CA VAL A 122 -4.63 -10.08 -8.21
C VAL A 122 -3.13 -9.93 -8.52
N SER A 123 -2.30 -9.75 -7.49
CA SER A 123 -0.85 -9.53 -7.63
C SER A 123 -0.07 -10.81 -7.89
N GLY A 124 -0.65 -11.98 -7.57
CA GLY A 124 0.02 -13.28 -7.70
C GLY A 124 1.16 -13.49 -6.70
N ARG A 125 1.26 -12.64 -5.65
CA ARG A 125 2.35 -12.69 -4.68
C ARG A 125 2.30 -13.99 -3.86
N TYR A 126 3.40 -14.75 -3.89
CA TYR A 126 3.52 -16.02 -3.18
C TYR A 126 3.70 -15.81 -1.67
N ASP A 127 2.82 -16.41 -0.84
CA ASP A 127 2.87 -16.29 0.62
C ASP A 127 3.69 -17.42 1.26
N TYR A 128 4.94 -17.12 1.63
CA TYR A 128 5.80 -18.05 2.36
C TYR A 128 5.26 -18.42 3.77
N LYS A 129 4.43 -17.57 4.41
CA LYS A 129 3.88 -17.84 5.76
C LYS A 129 2.74 -18.88 5.73
N ARG A 130 2.05 -19.04 4.61
CA ARG A 130 1.01 -20.08 4.42
C ARG A 130 1.59 -21.49 4.33
N VAL A 131 2.82 -21.63 3.82
CA VAL A 131 3.50 -22.92 3.70
C VAL A 131 3.89 -23.48 5.07
N ASP A 132 4.28 -22.62 6.02
CA ASP A 132 4.63 -23.05 7.38
C ASP A 132 3.46 -23.72 8.12
N LYS A 133 2.23 -23.25 7.93
CA LYS A 133 1.04 -23.90 8.50
C LYS A 133 0.73 -25.27 7.87
N LYS A 134 0.97 -25.43 6.56
CA LYS A 134 0.81 -26.74 5.88
C LYS A 134 1.89 -27.75 6.33
N ASN A 135 3.12 -27.28 6.55
CA ASN A 135 4.22 -28.13 7.03
C ASN A 135 4.16 -28.46 8.52
N GLN A 136 3.43 -27.70 9.34
CA GLN A 136 3.13 -28.08 10.73
C GLN A 136 2.20 -29.31 10.81
N GLY A 137 1.30 -29.51 9.85
CA GLY A 137 0.46 -30.71 9.74
C GLY A 137 1.26 -31.97 9.38
N LEU A 138 2.21 -31.85 8.45
CA LEU A 138 3.09 -32.95 8.04
C LEU A 138 4.05 -33.41 9.15
N LYS A 139 4.57 -32.48 9.97
CA LYS A 139 5.41 -32.82 11.13
C LYS A 139 4.64 -33.54 12.25
N ARG A 140 3.32 -33.36 12.36
CA ARG A 140 2.48 -34.07 13.33
C ARG A 140 2.23 -35.53 12.93
N CYS A 141 1.98 -35.82 11.65
CA CYS A 141 1.81 -37.21 11.18
C CYS A 141 3.09 -38.05 11.27
N GLN A 142 4.27 -37.47 11.04
CA GLN A 142 5.54 -38.22 11.13
C GLN A 142 5.93 -38.60 12.57
N ARG A 143 5.42 -37.90 13.60
CA ARG A 143 5.63 -38.27 15.01
C ARG A 143 4.68 -39.39 15.48
N ALA A 144 3.48 -39.48 14.93
CA ALA A 144 2.51 -40.52 15.26
C ALA A 144 2.85 -41.89 14.62
N LEU A 145 3.70 -41.90 13.59
CA LEU A 145 4.19 -43.13 12.93
C LEU A 145 5.52 -43.65 13.50
N ARG A 146 6.02 -43.05 14.59
CA ARG A 146 7.28 -43.44 15.28
C ARG A 146 7.07 -43.85 16.74
N GLN A 147 5.82 -44.11 17.14
CA GLN A 147 5.45 -44.78 18.39
C GLN A 147 4.85 -46.13 18.04
#